data_AF-A0A933XJX1-F1
#
_entry.id   AF-A0A933XJX1-F1
#
_cell.length_a   1.000
_cell.length_b   1.000
_cell.length_c   1.000
_cell.angle_alpha   90.00
_cell.angle_beta   90.00
_cell.angle_gamma   90.00
#
_symmetry.space_group_name_H-M   'P 1'
#
loop_
_entity.id
_entity.type
_entity.pdbx_description
1 polymer ?
#
loop_
_entity_poly.entity_id
_entity_poly.type
_entity_poly.pdbx_seq_one_letter_code
_entity_poly.pdbx_strand_id
1 'polypeptide(L)'
;MFLYLIQHAEAMREEDDPSRSLTEKGIADIKKVAECAAKLDLKADLICHSGKMRAMQTAQILTDYLKFGKPLTYTDGLAPMDDVQIWINRLARMDEDVMLVGHLPHLGSLSAALLCGDKDKNLIDFKMGCVVCLKRFEDGKWAVEWMITPEMIK
;
A
#
# COMPACT_ATOMS: atom_id res chain seq x y z
N MET A 1 14.69 -4.41 -5.43
CA MET A 1 13.24 -4.52 -5.20
C MET A 1 12.78 -3.38 -4.31
N PHE A 2 11.79 -2.64 -4.79
CA PHE A 2 10.99 -1.70 -4.03
C PHE A 2 9.63 -2.33 -3.69
N LEU A 3 9.18 -2.09 -2.46
CA LEU A 3 7.88 -2.47 -1.96
C LEU A 3 7.14 -1.21 -1.56
N TYR A 4 6.01 -0.96 -2.21
CA TYR A 4 5.13 0.15 -1.89
C TYR A 4 3.97 -0.36 -1.05
N LEU A 5 3.85 0.14 0.19
CA LEU A 5 2.75 -0.17 1.09
C LEU A 5 1.80 1.02 1.15
N ILE A 6 0.53 0.79 0.76
CA ILE A 6 -0.50 1.82 0.70
C ILE A 6 -1.63 1.43 1.63
N GLN A 7 -1.85 2.22 2.68
CA GLN A 7 -3.12 2.17 3.38
C GLN A 7 -4.19 2.77 2.47
N HIS A 8 -5.32 2.08 2.31
CA HIS A 8 -6.44 2.63 1.54
C HIS A 8 -6.78 4.08 1.95
N ALA A 9 -7.28 4.85 0.99
CA ALA A 9 -7.72 6.22 1.22
C ALA A 9 -8.96 6.27 2.13
N GLU A 10 -9.32 7.48 2.55
CA GLU A 10 -10.46 7.70 3.46
C GLU A 10 -11.73 7.06 2.90
N ALA A 11 -12.42 6.29 3.74
CA ALA A 11 -13.57 5.50 3.35
C ALA A 11 -14.78 5.82 4.24
N MET A 12 -15.96 5.71 3.65
CA MET A 12 -17.23 5.89 4.35
C MET A 12 -17.34 4.94 5.56
N ARG A 13 -18.15 5.36 6.53
CA ARG A 13 -18.53 4.52 7.65
C ARG A 13 -19.46 3.41 7.13
N GLU A 14 -19.44 2.27 7.80
CA GLU A 14 -20.29 1.13 7.43
C GLU A 14 -21.78 1.45 7.54
N GLU A 15 -22.14 2.36 8.45
CA GLU A 15 -23.50 2.88 8.66
C GLU A 15 -24.01 3.67 7.45
N ASP A 16 -23.11 4.41 6.78
CA ASP A 16 -23.44 5.25 5.62
C ASP A 16 -23.37 4.45 4.32
N ASP A 17 -22.40 3.53 4.22
CA ASP A 17 -22.21 2.61 3.10
C ASP A 17 -21.65 1.27 3.60
N PRO A 18 -22.44 0.18 3.54
CA PRO A 18 -22.00 -1.15 3.95
C PRO A 18 -20.77 -1.66 3.17
N SER A 19 -20.59 -1.23 1.92
CA SER A 19 -19.41 -1.58 1.13
C SER A 19 -18.16 -0.81 1.58
N ARG A 20 -18.35 0.29 2.32
CA ARG A 20 -17.32 1.24 2.75
C ARG A 20 -16.47 1.69 1.59
N SER A 21 -17.11 2.22 0.56
CA SER A 21 -16.45 2.91 -0.55
C SER A 21 -15.67 4.14 -0.07
N LEU A 22 -14.78 4.66 -0.91
CA LEU A 22 -14.03 5.88 -0.61
C LEU A 22 -14.96 7.10 -0.46
N THR A 23 -14.63 7.98 0.49
CA THR A 23 -15.29 9.30 0.58
C THR A 23 -14.85 10.18 -0.59
N GLU A 24 -15.59 11.25 -0.88
CA GLU A 24 -15.18 12.25 -1.89
C GLU A 24 -13.81 12.85 -1.56
N LYS A 25 -13.57 13.13 -0.27
CA LYS A 25 -12.26 13.56 0.24
C LYS A 25 -11.19 12.50 0.01
N GLY A 26 -11.46 11.23 0.35
CA GLY A 26 -10.54 10.13 0.11
C GLY A 26 -10.15 9.96 -1.35
N ILE A 27 -11.11 10.12 -2.27
CA ILE A 27 -10.87 10.11 -3.72
C ILE A 27 -9.98 11.28 -4.13
N ALA A 28 -10.25 12.49 -3.64
CA ALA A 28 -9.44 13.67 -3.95
C ALA A 28 -8.01 13.53 -3.43
N ASP A 29 -7.85 13.04 -2.19
CA ASP A 29 -6.56 12.86 -1.53
C ASP A 29 -5.70 11.82 -2.26
N ILE A 30 -6.26 10.65 -2.62
CA ILE A 30 -5.49 9.63 -3.35
C ILE A 30 -5.15 10.05 -4.78
N LYS A 31 -5.99 10.84 -5.45
CA LYS A 31 -5.64 11.41 -6.77
C LYS A 31 -4.42 12.33 -6.69
N LYS A 32 -4.34 13.18 -5.66
CA LYS A 32 -3.16 14.03 -5.42
C LYS A 32 -1.91 13.19 -5.21
N VAL A 33 -2.00 12.15 -4.39
CA VAL A 33 -0.90 11.22 -4.15
C VAL A 33 -0.49 10.48 -5.42
N ALA A 34 -1.45 9.99 -6.21
CA ALA A 34 -1.21 9.30 -7.47
C ALA A 34 -0.50 10.21 -8.50
N GLU A 35 -0.94 11.46 -8.62
CA GLU A 35 -0.30 12.46 -9.48
C GLU A 35 1.13 12.80 -9.03
N CYS A 36 1.34 12.95 -7.71
CA CYS A 36 2.67 13.17 -7.15
C CYS A 36 3.60 11.98 -7.41
N ALA A 37 3.13 10.76 -7.16
CA ALA A 37 3.88 9.53 -7.43
C ALA A 37 4.22 9.37 -8.92
N ALA A 38 3.31 9.74 -9.83
CA ALA A 38 3.57 9.75 -11.27
C ALA A 38 4.66 10.76 -11.66
N LYS A 39 4.68 11.96 -11.04
CA LYS A 39 5.74 12.98 -11.25
C LYS A 39 7.11 12.51 -10.76
N LEU A 40 7.14 11.61 -9.78
CA LEU A 40 8.36 10.97 -9.28
C LEU A 40 8.79 9.75 -10.10
N ASP A 41 8.12 9.48 -11.23
CA ASP A 41 8.32 8.31 -12.11
C ASP A 41 8.27 6.98 -11.34
N LEU A 42 7.37 6.89 -10.35
CA LEU A 42 7.16 5.67 -9.60
C LEU A 42 6.65 4.57 -10.53
N LYS A 43 7.34 3.42 -10.47
CA LYS A 43 7.01 2.22 -11.24
C LYS A 43 6.80 1.06 -10.27
N ALA A 44 5.79 0.25 -10.57
CA ALA A 44 5.56 -1.03 -9.93
C ALA A 44 5.24 -2.05 -11.03
N ASP A 45 5.83 -3.24 -10.95
CA ASP A 45 5.55 -4.31 -11.89
C ASP A 45 4.19 -4.95 -11.59
N LEU A 46 3.81 -4.97 -10.31
CA LEU A 46 2.58 -5.58 -9.81
C LEU A 46 1.88 -4.66 -8.82
N ILE A 47 0.56 -4.49 -9.00
CA ILE A 47 -0.32 -3.81 -8.04
C ILE A 47 -1.33 -4.82 -7.51
N CYS A 48 -1.32 -5.01 -6.20
CA CYS A 48 -2.22 -5.91 -5.49
C CYS A 48 -3.11 -5.18 -4.50
N HIS A 49 -4.33 -5.67 -4.31
CA HIS A 49 -5.26 -5.14 -3.31
C HIS A 49 -5.95 -6.24 -2.50
N SER A 50 -6.37 -5.89 -1.28
CA SER A 50 -7.01 -6.81 -0.31
C SER A 50 -8.40 -7.35 -0.67
N GLY A 51 -8.96 -6.92 -1.80
CA GLY A 51 -10.35 -7.21 -2.19
C GLY A 51 -11.42 -6.37 -1.47
N LYS A 52 -11.11 -5.65 -0.39
CA LYS A 52 -12.08 -4.72 0.21
C LYS A 52 -12.29 -3.51 -0.70
N MET A 53 -13.54 -3.05 -0.83
CA MET A 53 -13.94 -1.98 -1.77
C MET A 53 -13.01 -0.75 -1.73
N ARG A 54 -12.80 -0.16 -0.55
CA ARG A 54 -11.86 0.97 -0.36
C ARG A 54 -10.43 0.70 -0.84
N ALA A 55 -9.89 -0.49 -0.64
CA ALA A 55 -8.54 -0.84 -1.09
C ALA A 55 -8.50 -1.02 -2.61
N MET A 56 -9.51 -1.68 -3.18
CA MET A 56 -9.66 -1.83 -4.63
C MET A 56 -9.80 -0.46 -5.32
N GLN A 57 -10.66 0.42 -4.83
CA GLN A 57 -10.85 1.77 -5.38
C GLN A 57 -9.58 2.62 -5.26
N THR A 58 -8.87 2.54 -4.13
CA THR A 58 -7.56 3.21 -3.96
C THR A 58 -6.57 2.71 -5.02
N ALA A 59 -6.48 1.39 -5.21
CA ALA A 59 -5.58 0.79 -6.19
C ALA A 59 -5.96 1.16 -7.64
N GLN A 60 -7.25 1.16 -7.95
CA GLN A 60 -7.75 1.57 -9.27
C GLN A 60 -7.40 3.02 -9.58
N ILE A 61 -7.57 3.94 -8.62
CA ILE A 61 -7.18 5.34 -8.84
C ILE A 61 -5.67 5.45 -9.06
N LEU A 62 -4.84 4.70 -8.31
CA LEU A 62 -3.39 4.69 -8.55
C LEU A 62 -3.05 4.20 -9.97
N THR A 63 -3.77 3.20 -10.48
CA THR A 63 -3.56 2.67 -11.83
C THR A 63 -3.90 3.67 -12.95
N ASP A 64 -4.73 4.67 -12.69
CA ASP A 64 -5.05 5.69 -13.70
C ASP A 64 -3.88 6.66 -13.96
N TYR A 65 -2.90 6.72 -13.04
CA TYR A 65 -1.78 7.67 -13.08
C TYR A 65 -0.42 6.99 -13.21
N LEU A 66 -0.26 5.79 -12.65
CA LEU A 66 1.02 5.10 -12.58
C LEU A 66 1.20 4.13 -13.74
N LYS A 67 2.46 3.94 -14.14
CA LYS A 67 2.84 2.90 -15.11
C LYS A 67 3.07 1.59 -14.36
N PHE A 68 2.43 0.52 -14.83
CA PHE A 68 2.62 -0.82 -14.25
C PHE A 68 2.55 -1.91 -15.31
N GLY A 69 3.25 -3.02 -15.07
CA GLY A 69 3.49 -4.07 -16.05
C GLY A 69 2.38 -5.13 -16.13
N LYS A 70 1.64 -5.36 -15.04
CA LYS A 70 0.65 -6.44 -14.91
C LYS A 70 -0.72 -5.90 -14.48
N PRO A 71 -1.85 -6.50 -14.89
CA PRO A 71 -3.18 -6.06 -14.46
C PRO A 71 -3.34 -5.95 -12.94
N LEU A 72 -4.16 -5.01 -12.49
CA LEU A 72 -4.53 -4.88 -11.08
C LEU A 72 -5.08 -6.21 -10.56
N THR A 73 -4.49 -6.72 -9.48
CA THR A 73 -4.71 -8.10 -9.03
C THR A 73 -5.28 -8.16 -7.61
N TYR A 74 -6.39 -8.86 -7.43
CA TYR A 74 -6.86 -9.27 -6.11
C TYR A 74 -5.91 -10.32 -5.51
N THR A 75 -5.67 -10.24 -4.21
CA THR A 75 -4.86 -11.22 -3.49
C THR A 75 -5.35 -11.43 -2.06
N ASP A 76 -5.15 -12.64 -1.56
CA ASP A 76 -5.24 -13.00 -0.15
C ASP A 76 -4.00 -12.50 0.64
N GLY A 77 -4.08 -12.54 1.96
CA GLY A 77 -2.99 -12.11 2.84
C GLY A 77 -2.88 -10.60 3.00
N LEU A 78 -3.84 -9.81 2.51
CA LEU A 78 -3.88 -8.34 2.67
C LEU A 78 -5.12 -7.86 3.45
N ALA A 79 -5.98 -8.75 3.93
CA ALA A 79 -7.06 -8.34 4.81
C ALA A 79 -6.49 -7.83 6.15
N PRO A 80 -7.24 -6.99 6.90
CA PRO A 80 -6.72 -6.33 8.09
C PRO A 80 -6.10 -7.26 9.15
N MET A 81 -6.59 -8.50 9.25
CA MET A 81 -6.20 -9.48 10.28
C MET A 81 -5.51 -10.72 9.68
N ASP A 82 -5.13 -10.68 8.41
CA ASP A 82 -4.39 -11.79 7.80
C ASP A 82 -2.99 -11.93 8.42
N ASP A 83 -2.39 -13.12 8.25
CA ASP A 83 -1.01 -13.36 8.70
C ASP A 83 0.00 -12.73 7.72
N VAL A 84 0.80 -11.80 8.24
CA VAL A 84 1.88 -11.12 7.50
C VAL A 84 2.92 -12.09 6.95
N GLN A 85 3.05 -13.31 7.52
CA GLN A 85 3.96 -14.35 7.00
C GLN A 85 3.63 -14.75 5.56
N ILE A 86 2.37 -14.63 5.12
CA ILE A 86 1.97 -14.89 3.74
C ILE A 86 2.76 -13.98 2.79
N TRP A 87 2.77 -12.67 3.07
CA TRP A 87 3.48 -11.71 2.23
C TRP A 87 4.98 -11.71 2.44
N ILE A 88 5.48 -11.93 3.65
CA ILE A 88 6.92 -12.10 3.89
C ILE A 88 7.48 -13.22 3.00
N ASN A 89 6.79 -14.37 2.96
CA ASN A 89 7.19 -15.52 2.15
C ASN A 89 7.08 -15.26 0.63
N ARG A 90 6.07 -14.51 0.19
CA ARG A 90 5.92 -14.11 -1.23
C ARG A 90 7.02 -13.16 -1.65
N LEU A 91 7.24 -12.10 -0.87
CA LEU A 91 8.24 -11.08 -1.14
C LEU A 91 9.64 -11.69 -1.19
N ALA A 92 9.95 -12.66 -0.31
CA ALA A 92 11.24 -13.36 -0.32
C ALA A 92 11.55 -14.12 -1.64
N ARG A 93 10.54 -14.35 -2.49
CA ARG A 93 10.67 -15.06 -3.77
C ARG A 93 10.46 -14.15 -4.99
N MET A 94 10.19 -12.86 -4.77
CA MET A 94 9.95 -11.87 -5.81
C MET A 94 11.17 -10.97 -5.93
N ASP A 95 11.52 -10.60 -7.17
CA ASP A 95 12.52 -9.57 -7.46
C ASP A 95 11.90 -8.32 -8.08
N GLU A 96 10.65 -8.42 -8.53
CA GLU A 96 9.87 -7.33 -9.12
C GLU A 96 9.46 -6.28 -8.07
N ASP A 97 9.23 -5.06 -8.52
CA ASP A 97 8.72 -3.99 -7.65
C ASP A 97 7.21 -4.17 -7.45
N VAL A 98 6.78 -4.20 -6.18
CA VAL A 98 5.39 -4.58 -5.82
C VAL A 98 4.71 -3.46 -5.05
N MET A 99 3.46 -3.19 -5.40
CA MET A 99 2.57 -2.28 -4.71
C MET A 99 1.45 -3.06 -4.00
N LEU A 100 1.35 -2.93 -2.68
CA LEU A 100 0.33 -3.58 -1.85
C LEU A 100 -0.63 -2.53 -1.27
N VAL A 101 -1.89 -2.59 -1.68
CA VAL A 101 -2.96 -1.70 -1.18
C VAL A 101 -3.82 -2.45 -0.18
N GLY A 102 -3.72 -2.05 1.09
CA GLY A 102 -4.25 -2.82 2.22
C GLY A 102 -4.73 -1.95 3.39
N HIS A 103 -4.60 -2.48 4.60
CA HIS A 103 -5.19 -1.93 5.82
C HIS A 103 -4.26 -2.02 7.02
N LEU A 104 -4.53 -1.22 8.04
CA LEU A 104 -4.05 -1.47 9.40
C LEU A 104 -4.95 -2.49 10.12
N PRO A 105 -4.41 -3.29 11.06
CA PRO A 105 -3.01 -3.30 11.50
C PRO A 105 -2.03 -4.00 10.54
N HIS A 106 -2.52 -4.80 9.59
CA HIS A 106 -1.69 -5.64 8.71
C HIS A 106 -0.46 -4.95 8.09
N LEU A 107 -0.63 -3.79 7.44
CA LEU A 107 0.50 -3.07 6.82
C LEU A 107 1.56 -2.60 7.84
N GLY A 108 1.12 -2.19 9.02
CA GLY A 108 2.00 -1.83 10.13
C GLY A 108 2.86 -3.03 10.55
N SER A 109 2.21 -4.15 10.85
CA SER A 109 2.89 -5.39 11.24
C SER A 109 3.79 -5.96 10.14
N LEU A 110 3.37 -5.89 8.87
CA LEU A 110 4.19 -6.32 7.73
C LEU A 110 5.46 -5.47 7.63
N SER A 111 5.32 -4.14 7.66
CA SER A 111 6.48 -3.25 7.61
C SER A 111 7.42 -3.45 8.79
N ALA A 112 6.90 -3.64 10.00
CA ALA A 112 7.70 -3.88 11.20
C ALA A 112 8.47 -5.20 11.15
N ALA A 113 7.82 -6.28 10.68
CA ALA A 113 8.46 -7.57 10.47
C ALA A 113 9.60 -7.48 9.45
N LEU A 114 9.40 -6.76 8.33
CA LEU A 114 10.42 -6.60 7.29
C LEU A 114 11.60 -5.73 7.76
N LEU A 115 11.33 -4.65 8.49
CA LEU A 115 12.33 -3.65 8.87
C LEU A 115 13.15 -4.05 10.11
N CYS A 116 12.55 -4.72 11.09
CA CYS A 116 13.20 -5.02 12.36
C CYS A 116 13.02 -6.45 12.87
N GLY A 117 12.33 -7.32 12.11
CA GLY A 117 12.09 -8.71 12.50
C GLY A 117 11.02 -8.90 13.58
N ASP A 118 10.36 -7.83 14.02
CA ASP A 118 9.32 -7.86 15.06
C ASP A 118 8.03 -7.21 14.54
N LYS A 119 7.01 -8.04 14.31
CA LYS A 119 5.71 -7.62 13.75
C LYS A 119 4.85 -6.81 14.72
N ASP A 120 5.19 -6.81 16.01
CA ASP A 120 4.41 -6.17 17.07
C ASP A 120 4.93 -4.74 17.35
N LYS A 121 6.00 -4.30 16.67
CA LYS A 121 6.46 -2.92 16.71
C LYS A 121 5.61 -2.02 15.80
N ASN A 122 5.48 -0.76 16.20
CA ASN A 122 4.93 0.29 15.36
C ASN A 122 6.06 1.22 14.92
N LEU A 123 6.51 1.09 13.68
CA LEU A 123 7.65 1.85 13.13
C LEU A 123 7.22 2.97 12.18
N ILE A 124 6.03 2.87 11.60
CA ILE A 124 5.55 3.77 10.55
C ILE A 124 4.15 4.25 10.91
N ASP A 125 3.99 5.57 10.97
CA ASP A 125 2.70 6.23 11.19
C ASP A 125 1.92 6.34 9.87
N PHE A 126 1.32 5.22 9.43
CA PHE A 126 0.52 5.17 8.22
C PHE A 126 -0.65 6.17 8.25
N LYS A 127 -0.85 6.86 7.13
CA LYS A 127 -2.01 7.73 6.88
C LYS A 127 -2.86 7.15 5.76
N MET A 128 -4.17 7.33 5.83
CA MET A 128 -5.05 6.86 4.74
C MET A 128 -4.64 7.49 3.42
N GLY A 129 -4.41 6.66 2.40
CA GLY A 129 -3.95 7.09 1.08
C GLY A 129 -2.45 7.39 0.98
N CYS A 130 -1.65 7.13 2.02
CA CYS A 130 -0.20 7.29 1.95
C CYS A 130 0.46 6.23 1.06
N VAL A 131 1.65 6.54 0.55
CA VAL A 131 2.55 5.56 -0.08
C VAL A 131 3.82 5.50 0.75
N VAL A 132 4.11 4.32 1.31
CA VAL A 132 5.37 4.02 2.00
C VAL A 132 6.23 3.19 1.08
N CYS A 133 7.43 3.66 0.75
CA CYS A 133 8.39 2.92 -0.05
C CYS A 133 9.43 2.25 0.84
N LEU A 134 9.50 0.93 0.78
CA LEU A 134 10.58 0.14 1.35
C LEU A 134 11.51 -0.36 0.25
N LYS A 135 12.81 -0.38 0.53
CA LYS A 135 13.82 -0.93 -0.37
C LYS A 135 14.45 -2.16 0.25
N ARG A 136 14.51 -3.26 -0.50
CA ARG A 136 15.29 -4.45 -0.14
C ARG A 136 16.69 -4.37 -0.75
N PHE A 137 17.71 -4.49 0.09
CA PHE A 137 19.12 -4.56 -0.32
C PHE A 137 19.53 -5.97 -0.71
N GLU A 138 20.72 -6.11 -1.31
CA GLU A 138 21.28 -7.41 -1.73
C GLU A 138 21.49 -8.37 -0.55
N ASP A 139 21.74 -7.86 0.65
CA ASP A 139 21.86 -8.66 1.89
C ASP A 139 20.50 -9.06 2.49
N GLY A 140 19.39 -8.75 1.79
CA GLY A 140 18.03 -9.09 2.18
C GLY A 140 17.40 -8.14 3.21
N LYS A 141 18.15 -7.16 3.74
CA LYS A 141 17.59 -6.19 4.70
C LYS A 141 16.67 -5.20 4.00
N TRP A 142 15.68 -4.72 4.75
CA TRP A 142 14.77 -3.68 4.32
C TRP A 142 15.09 -2.35 4.99
N ALA A 143 14.88 -1.25 4.28
CA ALA A 143 14.84 0.10 4.85
C ALA A 143 13.65 0.88 4.29
N VAL A 144 13.20 1.89 5.04
CA VAL A 144 12.29 2.91 4.52
C VAL A 144 13.11 3.84 3.61
N GLU A 145 12.75 3.88 2.33
CA GLU A 145 13.39 4.78 1.37
C GLU A 145 12.75 6.18 1.44
N TRP A 146 11.41 6.24 1.45
CA TRP A 146 10.64 7.48 1.58
C TRP A 146 9.17 7.18 1.90
N MET A 147 8.41 8.21 2.27
CA MET A 147 6.96 8.15 2.46
C MET A 147 6.30 9.41 1.90
N ILE A 148 5.16 9.26 1.23
CA ILE A 148 4.30 10.34 0.76
C ILE A 148 2.97 10.22 1.49
N THR A 149 2.49 11.33 2.05
CA THR A 149 1.17 11.42 2.68
C THR A 149 0.33 12.48 1.96
N PRO A 150 -1.02 12.35 1.92
CA PRO A 150 -1.87 13.36 1.30
C PRO A 150 -1.61 14.78 1.82
N GLU A 151 -1.30 14.92 3.12
CA GLU A 151 -1.07 16.20 3.80
C GLU A 151 0.21 16.92 3.34
N MET A 152 1.17 16.21 2.75
CA MET A 152 2.39 16.80 2.20
C MET A 152 2.15 17.47 0.84
N ILE A 153 1.02 17.18 0.19
CA ILE A 153 0.73 17.59 -1.19
C ILE A 153 -0.32 18.71 -1.15
N LYS A 154 0.09 19.90 -1.58
CA LYS A 154 -0.78 21.08 -1.66
C LYS A 154 -1.71 20.98 -2.88
#